data_AF-A0A2V8X120-F1
#
_entry.id   AF-A0A2V8X120-F1
#
_cell.length_a   1.000
_cell.length_b   1.000
_cell.length_c   1.000
_cell.angle_alpha   90.00
_cell.angle_beta   90.00
_cell.angle_gamma   90.00
#
_symmetry.space_group_name_H-M   'P 1'
#
loop_
_entity.id
_entity.type
_entity.pdbx_description
1 polymer ?
#
loop_
_entity_poly.entity_id
_entity_poly.type
_entity_poly.pdbx_seq_one_letter_code
_entity_poly.pdbx_strand_id
1 'polypeptide(L)'
;PVPAYDDQGHTVSYSVSIQEGPQYRFGKMILTGISPAAERKLHAAWPIATGELFDKAKFEELLSKLQTRQEQVFGELPVHYDNVGHWLQTDAANGTVDVLLDFK
;
A
#
# COMPACT_ATOMS: atom_id res chain seq x y z
N PRO A 1 -3.79 -5.59 25.29
CA PRO A 1 -2.57 -4.76 25.24
C PRO A 1 -2.95 -3.37 24.71
N VAL A 2 -2.79 -2.34 25.54
CA VAL A 2 -3.14 -0.95 25.25
C VAL A 2 -1.89 -0.25 24.72
N PRO A 3 -1.88 0.31 23.49
CA PRO A 3 -0.75 1.11 23.04
C PRO A 3 -0.88 2.53 23.59
N ALA A 4 0.14 2.95 24.32
CA ALA A 4 0.39 4.34 24.67
C ALA A 4 0.94 5.06 23.42
N TYR A 5 0.32 6.18 23.08
CA TYR A 5 0.67 7.01 21.93
C TYR A 5 1.62 8.12 22.41
N ASP A 6 2.87 8.09 21.94
CA ASP A 6 3.86 9.14 22.20
C ASP A 6 3.91 10.06 20.97
N ASP A 7 3.60 11.32 21.23
CA ASP A 7 3.51 12.43 20.30
C ASP A 7 4.94 12.88 19.93
N GLN A 8 5.52 12.38 18.81
CA GLN A 8 6.61 13.01 18.01
C GLN A 8 7.35 12.10 16.98
N GLY A 9 6.81 10.94 16.60
CA GLY A 9 7.42 10.09 15.57
C GLY A 9 6.41 9.56 14.58
N HIS A 10 6.47 10.04 13.33
CA HIS A 10 5.68 9.58 12.18
C HIS A 10 5.87 8.08 11.93
N THR A 11 5.14 7.22 12.63
CA THR A 11 5.09 5.79 12.30
C THR A 11 3.79 5.18 12.78
N VAL A 12 2.80 5.09 11.88
CA VAL A 12 1.61 4.27 12.12
C VAL A 12 2.01 2.81 12.07
N SER A 13 2.13 2.20 13.25
CA SER A 13 2.30 0.76 13.42
C SER A 13 0.96 0.08 13.19
N TYR A 14 0.82 -0.69 12.11
CA TYR A 14 -0.40 -1.49 11.88
C TYR A 14 -0.11 -2.97 12.09
N SER A 15 -0.73 -3.55 13.11
CA SER A 15 -0.68 -4.98 13.38
C SER A 15 -1.55 -5.73 12.37
N VAL A 16 -0.93 -6.30 11.34
CA VAL A 16 -1.62 -7.21 10.42
C VAL A 16 -1.59 -8.61 11.01
N SER A 17 -2.72 -9.06 11.58
CA SER A 17 -2.93 -10.48 11.88
C SER A 17 -3.13 -11.24 10.57
N ILE A 18 -2.06 -11.86 10.08
CA ILE A 18 -2.07 -12.65 8.84
C ILE A 18 -2.77 -13.99 9.14
N GLN A 19 -4.03 -14.12 8.74
CA GLN A 19 -4.62 -15.43 8.53
C GLN A 19 -4.36 -15.80 7.08
N GLU A 20 -3.41 -16.70 6.85
CA GLU A 20 -3.08 -17.28 5.53
C GLU A 20 -4.29 -18.06 5.00
N GLY A 21 -5.26 -17.32 4.45
CA GLY A 21 -6.39 -17.85 3.71
C GLY A 21 -6.02 -18.24 2.28
N PRO A 22 -7.01 -18.64 1.45
CA PRO A 22 -6.77 -19.05 0.07
C PRO A 22 -6.05 -17.97 -0.75
N GLN A 23 -5.26 -18.39 -1.73
CA GLN A 23 -4.54 -17.49 -2.62
C GLN A 23 -5.52 -16.67 -3.47
N TYR A 24 -5.45 -15.33 -3.36
CA TYR A 24 -6.25 -14.41 -4.17
C TYR A 24 -5.39 -13.74 -5.24
N ARG A 25 -6.01 -13.29 -6.32
CA ARG A 25 -5.34 -12.54 -7.40
C ARG A 25 -5.44 -11.05 -7.17
N PHE A 26 -4.45 -10.28 -7.56
CA PHE A 26 -4.53 -8.82 -7.51
C PHE A 26 -5.58 -8.33 -8.51
N GLY A 27 -6.60 -7.63 -8.01
CA GLY A 27 -7.65 -7.01 -8.82
C GLY A 27 -7.16 -5.67 -9.35
N LYS A 28 -7.34 -4.61 -8.56
CA LYS A 28 -6.83 -3.28 -8.89
C LYS A 28 -6.22 -2.58 -7.69
N MET A 29 -5.39 -1.58 -7.97
CA MET A 29 -4.89 -0.65 -6.98
C MET A 29 -5.62 0.67 -7.15
N ILE A 30 -6.12 1.22 -6.05
CA ILE A 30 -6.79 2.51 -5.96
C ILE A 30 -5.87 3.40 -5.12
N LEU A 31 -5.56 4.57 -5.63
CA LEU A 31 -4.69 5.54 -5.00
C LEU A 31 -5.50 6.81 -4.73
N THR A 32 -5.49 7.30 -3.50
CA THR A 32 -6.22 8.52 -3.10
C THR A 32 -5.30 9.47 -2.34
N GLY A 33 -5.52 10.78 -2.51
CA GLY A 33 -4.75 11.80 -1.80
C GLY A 33 -3.32 12.06 -2.33
N ILE A 34 -2.98 11.54 -3.51
CA ILE A 34 -1.77 11.92 -4.26
C ILE A 34 -2.12 12.54 -5.62
N SER A 35 -1.15 13.21 -6.22
CA SER A 35 -1.30 13.80 -7.55
C SER A 35 -1.36 12.73 -8.65
N PRO A 36 -2.08 12.97 -9.77
CA PRO A 36 -2.16 12.03 -10.89
C PRO A 36 -0.82 11.61 -11.49
N ALA A 37 0.21 12.47 -11.41
CA ALA A 37 1.56 12.14 -11.82
C ALA A 37 2.22 11.11 -10.88
N ALA A 38 2.02 11.26 -9.57
CA ALA A 38 2.51 10.32 -8.56
C ALA A 38 1.75 8.99 -8.65
N GLU A 39 0.44 9.02 -8.90
CA GLU A 39 -0.36 7.81 -9.13
C GLU A 39 0.22 6.97 -10.28
N ARG A 40 0.52 7.60 -11.42
CA ARG A 40 1.14 6.92 -12.56
C ARG A 40 2.50 6.32 -12.24
N LYS A 41 3.33 7.01 -11.46
CA LYS A 41 4.63 6.49 -11.01
C LYS A 41 4.47 5.31 -10.09
N LEU A 42 3.55 5.37 -9.14
CA LEU A 42 3.27 4.28 -8.21
C LEU A 42 2.70 3.07 -8.93
N HIS A 43 1.77 3.27 -9.86
CA HIS A 43 1.30 2.21 -10.76
C HIS A 43 2.43 1.59 -11.59
N ALA A 44 3.42 2.37 -12.02
CA ALA A 44 4.58 1.85 -12.76
C ALA A 44 5.60 1.13 -11.85
N ALA A 45 5.73 1.54 -10.60
CA ALA A 45 6.57 0.90 -9.59
C ALA A 45 5.92 -0.33 -8.94
N TRP A 46 4.62 -0.53 -9.18
CA TRP A 46 3.85 -1.61 -8.60
C TRP A 46 4.33 -2.98 -9.12
N PRO A 47 4.74 -3.90 -8.24
CA PRO A 47 5.42 -5.13 -8.64
C PRO A 47 4.49 -6.29 -9.01
N ILE A 48 3.15 -6.15 -8.88
CA ILE A 48 2.16 -7.22 -9.08
C ILE A 48 1.21 -6.83 -10.21
N ALA A 49 1.22 -7.53 -11.34
CA ALA A 49 0.30 -7.20 -12.43
C ALA A 49 -1.16 -7.56 -12.08
N THR A 50 -2.12 -6.81 -12.63
CA THR A 50 -3.55 -7.13 -12.51
C THR A 50 -3.83 -8.54 -13.03
N GLY A 51 -4.45 -9.36 -12.18
CA GLY A 51 -4.75 -10.77 -12.45
C GLY A 51 -3.69 -11.77 -11.98
N GLU A 52 -2.49 -11.32 -11.57
CA GLU A 52 -1.50 -12.20 -10.95
C GLU A 52 -1.84 -12.54 -9.49
N LEU A 53 -1.19 -13.56 -8.95
CA LEU A 53 -1.30 -13.89 -7.52
C LEU A 53 -0.86 -12.69 -6.68
N PHE A 54 -1.72 -12.29 -5.74
CA PHE A 54 -1.43 -11.19 -4.84
C PHE A 54 -0.37 -11.65 -3.82
N ASP A 55 0.83 -11.11 -3.96
CA ASP A 55 1.95 -11.38 -3.06
C ASP A 55 2.04 -10.29 -1.99
N LYS A 56 1.66 -10.64 -0.76
CA LYS A 56 1.70 -9.72 0.38
C LYS A 56 3.13 -9.24 0.68
N ALA A 57 4.15 -10.07 0.48
CA ALA A 57 5.53 -9.68 0.77
C ALA A 57 6.00 -8.58 -0.17
N LYS A 58 5.68 -8.69 -1.47
CA LYS A 58 5.95 -7.62 -2.45
C LYS A 58 5.19 -6.33 -2.12
N PHE A 59 3.95 -6.44 -1.66
CA PHE A 59 3.16 -5.30 -1.24
C PHE A 59 3.76 -4.58 -0.03
N GLU A 60 4.14 -5.32 1.02
CA GLU A 60 4.76 -4.73 2.21
C GLU A 60 6.13 -4.14 1.91
N GLU A 61 6.91 -4.73 1.01
CA GLU A 61 8.16 -4.15 0.54
C GLU A 61 7.93 -2.79 -0.12
N LEU A 62 6.89 -2.67 -0.97
CA LEU A 62 6.53 -1.40 -1.58
C LEU A 62 6.08 -0.37 -0.54
N LEU A 63 5.24 -0.76 0.42
CA LEU A 63 4.81 0.13 1.51
C LEU A 63 6.01 0.64 2.33
N SER A 64 6.93 -0.25 2.67
CA SER A 64 8.16 0.10 3.38
C SER A 64 9.00 1.08 2.56
N LYS A 65 9.11 0.89 1.24
CA LYS A 65 9.75 1.85 0.34
C LYS A 65 9.01 3.18 0.28
N LEU A 66 7.69 3.21 0.27
CA LEU A 66 6.92 4.46 0.32
C LEU A 66 7.18 5.22 1.63
N GLN A 67 7.26 4.53 2.77
CA GLN A 67 7.49 5.18 4.05
C GLN A 67 8.94 5.65 4.24
N THR A 68 9.91 4.85 3.82
CA THR A 68 11.33 5.13 4.10
C THR A 68 12.07 5.80 2.94
N ARG A 69 11.62 5.59 1.69
CA ARG A 69 12.32 5.89 0.44
C ARG A 69 11.35 6.35 -0.65
N GLN A 70 10.45 7.28 -0.35
CA GLN A 70 9.45 7.76 -1.33
C GLN A 70 10.08 8.24 -2.65
N GLU A 71 11.28 8.82 -2.59
CA GLU A 71 12.06 9.26 -3.76
C GLU A 71 12.44 8.10 -4.70
N GLN A 72 12.58 6.86 -4.21
CA GLN A 72 12.83 5.71 -5.09
C GLN A 72 11.59 5.30 -5.89
N VAL A 73 10.40 5.58 -5.35
CA VAL A 73 9.13 5.20 -5.96
C VAL A 73 8.64 6.31 -6.90
N PHE A 74 8.68 7.56 -6.43
CA PHE A 74 8.18 8.70 -7.17
C PHE A 74 9.27 9.45 -7.97
N GLY A 75 10.55 9.22 -7.67
CA GLY A 75 11.66 9.94 -8.29
C GLY A 75 11.75 11.38 -7.78
N GLU A 76 11.99 12.32 -8.68
CA GLU A 76 12.05 13.76 -8.40
C GLU A 76 10.66 14.41 -8.24
N LEU A 77 9.58 13.63 -8.16
CA LEU A 77 8.24 14.16 -7.95
C LEU A 77 8.08 14.61 -6.50
N PRO A 78 7.72 15.88 -6.24
CA PRO A 78 7.48 16.38 -4.90
C PRO A 78 6.14 15.84 -4.39
N VAL A 79 6.16 14.66 -3.77
CA VAL A 79 5.01 14.08 -3.10
C VAL A 79 5.06 14.45 -1.63
N HIS A 80 3.99 15.06 -1.15
CA HIS A 80 3.86 15.47 0.25
C HIS A 80 2.68 14.71 0.84
N TYR A 81 2.98 13.69 1.64
CA TYR A 81 2.03 13.00 2.49
C TYR A 81 2.67 12.84 3.87
N ASP A 82 1.87 13.01 4.91
CA ASP A 82 2.26 12.79 6.29
C ASP A 82 2.12 11.30 6.63
N ASN A 83 1.07 10.65 6.11
CA ASN A 83 0.81 9.23 6.34
C ASN A 83 0.26 8.51 5.11
N VAL A 84 0.53 7.20 5.02
CA VAL A 84 -0.03 6.31 4.00
C VAL A 84 -0.88 5.25 4.69
N GLY A 85 -2.19 5.42 4.60
CA GLY A 85 -3.15 4.37 4.93
C GLY A 85 -3.17 3.30 3.85
N HIS A 86 -3.33 2.04 4.24
CA HIS A 86 -3.43 0.92 3.32
C HIS A 86 -4.56 -0.02 3.71
N TRP A 87 -5.35 -0.46 2.73
CA TRP A 87 -6.42 -1.42 2.92
C TRP A 87 -6.37 -2.47 1.82
N LEU A 88 -6.65 -3.72 2.22
CA LEU A 88 -6.82 -4.84 1.32
C LEU A 88 -8.30 -5.23 1.34
N GLN A 89 -8.97 -5.04 0.21
CA GLN A 89 -10.35 -5.44 0.03
C GLN A 89 -10.37 -6.77 -0.74
N THR A 90 -10.67 -7.86 -0.04
CA THR A 90 -10.86 -9.17 -0.66
C THR A 90 -12.24 -9.25 -1.31
N ASP A 91 -12.27 -9.53 -2.60
CA ASP A 91 -13.48 -9.89 -3.34
C ASP A 91 -13.56 -11.41 -3.47
N ALA A 92 -14.32 -12.04 -2.57
CA ALA A 92 -14.49 -13.48 -2.54
C ALA A 92 -15.30 -14.02 -3.73
N ALA A 93 -16.11 -13.17 -4.40
CA ALA A 93 -16.91 -13.57 -5.55
C ALA A 93 -16.05 -13.76 -6.80
N ASN A 94 -15.06 -12.90 -7.00
CA ASN A 94 -14.13 -12.90 -8.13
C ASN A 94 -12.79 -13.58 -7.79
N GLY A 95 -12.53 -13.87 -6.51
CA GLY A 95 -11.25 -14.42 -6.07
C GLY A 95 -10.10 -13.41 -6.22
N THR A 96 -10.41 -12.12 -6.08
CA THR A 96 -9.44 -11.02 -6.25
C THR A 96 -9.25 -10.20 -4.98
N VAL A 97 -8.15 -9.46 -4.89
CA VAL A 97 -7.85 -8.51 -3.83
C VAL A 97 -7.60 -7.15 -4.48
N ASP A 98 -8.43 -6.19 -4.11
CA ASP A 98 -8.22 -4.80 -4.43
C ASP A 98 -7.38 -4.14 -3.33
N VAL A 99 -6.41 -3.34 -3.73
CA VAL A 99 -5.55 -2.59 -2.81
C VAL A 99 -5.97 -1.14 -2.85
N LEU A 100 -6.21 -0.53 -1.68
CA LEU A 100 -6.44 0.90 -1.55
C LEU A 100 -5.27 1.50 -0.76
N LEU A 101 -4.65 2.54 -1.32
CA LEU A 101 -3.66 3.36 -0.65
C LEU A 101 -4.19 4.79 -0.55
N ASP A 102 -4.36 5.26 0.68
CA ASP A 102 -4.80 6.62 0.98
C ASP A 102 -3.63 7.40 1.54
N PHE A 103 -3.26 8.47 0.87
CA PHE A 103 -2.18 9.36 1.27
C PHE A 103 -2.82 10.60 1.89
N LYS A 104 -2.44 10.91 3.13
CA LYS A 104 -2.97 12.08 3.86
C LYS A 104 -1.87 13.04 4.23
#